data_AF-A0A418RQS4-F1
#
_entry.id   AF-A0A418RQS4-F1
#
_cell.length_a   1.000
_cell.length_b   1.000
_cell.length_c   1.000
_cell.angle_alpha   90.00
_cell.angle_beta   90.00
_cell.angle_gamma   90.00
#
_symmetry.space_group_name_H-M   'P 1'
#
loop_
_entity.id
_entity.type
_entity.pdbx_description
1 polymer ?
#
loop_
_entity_poly.entity_id
_entity_poly.type
_entity_poly.pdbx_seq_one_letter_code
_entity_poly.pdbx_strand_id
1 'polypeptide(L)'
;MTDITFSSADYPEIRNRSILLNTKIYNSLSSEDIKTCGCDLEVWGKTELAIDNETDMNLFADYAIYAYCPNGFNMAEKFLRFSHQEADEYELELLRYMRSAHYTMYQVEETNGIDTFNAVDLFNKVQYTIIDYTLAKSTHQGQILAGYLIDFEGFSIQTGRSIIMAPELLQSGALKQVIDYMKVTYPGGFLSNPDIGALLAKQMVSSALKLGKPSNVARVEF
;
A
#
# COMPACT_ATOMS: atom_id res chain seq x y z
N MET A 1 -4.88 -13.93 -27.79
CA MET A 1 -4.57 -13.55 -26.41
C MET A 1 -5.09 -14.66 -25.54
N THR A 2 -4.18 -15.39 -24.91
CA THR A 2 -4.51 -16.35 -23.87
C THR A 2 -4.90 -15.54 -22.65
N ASP A 3 -6.11 -15.72 -22.13
CA ASP A 3 -6.49 -15.10 -20.86
C ASP A 3 -5.65 -15.76 -19.77
N ILE A 4 -4.64 -15.05 -19.28
CA ILE A 4 -3.83 -15.49 -18.15
C ILE A 4 -4.72 -15.32 -16.91
N THR A 5 -5.04 -16.42 -16.23
CA THR A 5 -5.73 -16.41 -14.94
C THR A 5 -4.74 -16.84 -13.87
N PHE A 6 -4.57 -15.99 -12.85
CA PHE A 6 -3.69 -16.27 -11.73
C PHE A 6 -4.37 -17.17 -10.70
N SER A 7 -3.63 -18.15 -10.20
CA SER A 7 -4.02 -18.98 -9.08
C SER A 7 -3.11 -18.74 -7.87
N SER A 8 -3.52 -19.22 -6.70
CA SER A 8 -2.69 -19.15 -5.48
C SER A 8 -1.31 -19.80 -5.63
N ALA A 9 -1.21 -20.84 -6.47
CA ALA A 9 0.05 -21.54 -6.73
C ALA A 9 1.08 -20.67 -7.49
N ASP A 10 0.61 -19.64 -8.20
CA ASP A 10 1.45 -18.73 -8.96
C ASP A 10 2.08 -17.63 -8.09
N TYR A 11 1.74 -17.56 -6.79
CA TYR A 11 2.20 -16.53 -5.86
C TYR A 11 3.72 -16.24 -5.95
N PRO A 12 4.64 -17.23 -5.98
CA PRO A 12 6.07 -16.93 -6.05
C PRO A 12 6.45 -16.13 -7.30
N GLU A 13 5.88 -16.48 -8.46
CA GLU A 13 6.12 -15.77 -9.71
C GLU A 13 5.44 -14.41 -9.70
N ILE A 14 4.17 -14.34 -9.25
CA ILE A 14 3.44 -13.08 -9.12
C ILE A 14 4.23 -12.10 -8.25
N ARG A 15 4.74 -12.54 -7.09
CA ARG A 15 5.51 -11.70 -6.17
C ARG A 15 6.80 -11.21 -6.80
N ASN A 16 7.54 -12.09 -7.47
CA ASN A 16 8.78 -11.73 -8.16
C ASN A 16 8.53 -10.69 -9.25
N ARG A 17 7.52 -10.92 -10.10
CA ARG A 17 7.16 -10.03 -11.22
C ARG A 17 6.57 -8.70 -10.74
N SER A 18 5.80 -8.73 -9.66
CA SER A 18 5.26 -7.52 -9.01
C SER A 18 6.38 -6.61 -8.48
N ILE A 19 7.42 -7.17 -7.85
CA ILE A 19 8.57 -6.38 -7.38
C ILE A 19 9.30 -5.69 -8.55
N LEU A 20 9.54 -6.43 -9.64
CA LEU A 20 10.18 -5.89 -10.84
C LEU A 20 9.33 -4.80 -11.50
N LEU A 21 8.00 -5.01 -11.60
CA LEU A 21 7.07 -4.02 -12.11
C LEU A 21 7.01 -2.78 -11.21
N ASN A 22 6.90 -2.94 -9.89
CA ASN A 22 6.93 -1.81 -8.95
C ASN A 22 8.19 -0.97 -9.15
N THR A 23 9.35 -1.62 -9.39
CA THR A 23 10.60 -0.93 -9.67
C THR A 23 10.56 -0.19 -11.02
N LYS A 24 10.04 -0.81 -12.09
CA LYS A 24 9.85 -0.14 -13.40
C LYS A 24 8.93 1.08 -13.27
N ILE A 25 7.79 0.93 -12.61
CA ILE A 25 6.81 2.01 -12.40
C ILE A 25 7.43 3.13 -11.57
N TYR A 26 8.09 2.81 -10.45
CA TYR A 26 8.75 3.80 -9.60
C TYR A 26 9.82 4.58 -10.38
N ASN A 27 10.65 3.90 -11.16
CA ASN A 27 11.67 4.54 -11.98
C ASN A 27 11.11 5.40 -13.13
N SER A 28 9.84 5.20 -13.49
CA SER A 28 9.14 6.05 -14.47
C SER A 28 8.60 7.36 -13.88
N LEU A 29 8.63 7.51 -12.55
CA LEU A 29 8.21 8.74 -11.88
C LEU A 29 9.15 9.89 -12.24
N SER A 30 8.58 11.04 -12.59
CA SER A 30 9.36 12.26 -12.75
C SER A 30 9.84 12.77 -11.40
N SER A 31 10.89 13.60 -11.40
CA SER A 31 11.34 14.26 -10.17
C SER A 31 10.24 15.11 -9.52
N GLU A 32 9.31 15.65 -10.29
CA GLU A 32 8.16 16.40 -9.77
C GLU A 32 7.12 15.48 -9.12
N ASP A 33 6.89 14.29 -9.67
CA ASP A 33 6.00 13.28 -9.05
C ASP A 33 6.58 12.85 -7.68
N ILE A 34 7.88 12.54 -7.62
CA ILE A 34 8.58 12.16 -6.39
C ILE A 34 8.51 13.29 -5.36
N LYS A 35 8.75 14.53 -5.78
CA LYS A 35 8.65 15.71 -4.92
C LYS A 35 7.24 15.90 -4.38
N THR A 36 6.23 15.76 -5.23
CA THR A 36 4.82 15.87 -4.83
C THR A 36 4.47 14.83 -3.77
N CYS A 37 4.84 13.56 -4.00
CA CYS A 37 4.64 12.49 -3.03
C CYS A 37 5.37 12.76 -1.71
N GLY A 38 6.61 13.26 -1.78
CA GLY A 38 7.41 13.60 -0.60
C GLY A 38 6.77 14.73 0.21
N CYS A 39 6.25 15.76 -0.46
CA CYS A 39 5.52 16.85 0.18
C CYS A 39 4.21 16.35 0.82
N ASP A 40 3.46 15.49 0.12
CA ASP A 40 2.21 14.91 0.62
C ASP A 40 2.43 14.13 1.92
N LEU A 41 3.50 13.34 1.98
CA LEU A 41 3.81 12.51 3.14
C LEU A 41 4.59 13.27 4.22
N GLU A 42 4.90 14.55 4.00
CA GLU A 42 5.73 15.40 4.88
C GLU A 42 7.13 14.83 5.13
N VAL A 43 7.70 14.22 4.09
CA VAL A 43 9.07 13.67 4.10
C VAL A 43 9.98 14.34 3.06
N TRP A 44 9.51 15.40 2.40
CA TRP A 44 10.38 16.25 1.59
C TRP A 44 11.19 17.19 2.49
N GLY A 45 12.51 17.05 2.46
CA GLY A 45 13.44 17.94 3.13
C GLY A 45 13.61 19.26 2.38
N LYS A 46 14.72 19.97 2.64
CA LYS A 46 15.00 21.26 1.98
C LYS A 46 15.16 21.11 0.46
N THR A 47 15.79 20.02 0.02
CA THR A 47 16.16 19.82 -1.39
C THR A 47 15.86 18.41 -1.91
N GLU A 48 15.60 17.44 -1.03
CA GLU A 48 15.50 16.03 -1.39
C GLU A 48 14.57 15.27 -0.43
N LEU A 49 14.28 14.02 -0.79
CA LEU A 49 13.49 13.10 0.00
C LEU A 49 14.26 12.66 1.26
N ALA A 50 13.71 12.96 2.44
CA ALA A 50 14.31 12.62 3.74
C ALA A 50 13.76 11.28 4.25
N ILE A 51 14.30 10.17 3.74
CA ILE A 51 14.01 8.79 4.14
C ILE A 51 15.31 8.10 4.51
N ASP A 52 15.38 7.56 5.73
CA ASP A 52 16.64 7.13 6.33
C ASP A 52 16.88 5.61 6.25
N ASN A 53 15.87 4.83 5.85
CA ASN A 53 15.98 3.38 5.79
C ASN A 53 15.12 2.76 4.66
N GLU A 54 15.46 1.53 4.29
CA GLU A 54 14.80 0.78 3.22
C GLU A 54 13.32 0.47 3.54
N THR A 55 12.99 0.28 4.81
CA THR A 55 11.61 0.02 5.24
C THR A 55 10.69 1.20 4.90
N ASP A 56 11.13 2.40 5.24
CA ASP A 56 10.43 3.65 4.97
C ASP A 56 10.39 3.96 3.47
N MET A 57 11.45 3.62 2.74
CA MET A 57 11.49 3.75 1.28
C MET A 57 10.44 2.87 0.60
N ASN A 58 10.25 1.63 1.09
CA ASN A 58 9.21 0.74 0.57
C ASN A 58 7.80 1.28 0.80
N LEU A 59 7.54 1.87 1.97
CA LEU A 59 6.25 2.53 2.25
C LEU A 59 6.02 3.76 1.36
N PHE A 60 7.07 4.55 1.14
CA PHE A 60 7.02 5.68 0.21
C PHE A 60 6.75 5.23 -1.23
N ALA A 61 7.44 4.19 -1.69
CA ALA A 61 7.27 3.64 -3.03
C ALA A 61 5.84 3.10 -3.24
N ASP A 62 5.29 2.36 -2.27
CA ASP A 62 3.89 1.90 -2.32
C ASP A 62 2.91 3.08 -2.42
N TYR A 63 3.11 4.13 -1.62
CA TYR A 63 2.28 5.34 -1.72
C TYR A 63 2.40 6.00 -3.10
N ALA A 64 3.62 6.20 -3.60
CA ALA A 64 3.88 6.86 -4.88
C ALA A 64 3.34 6.06 -6.07
N ILE A 65 3.28 4.73 -5.97
CA ILE A 65 2.76 3.86 -7.04
C ILE A 65 1.23 3.79 -7.01
N TYR A 66 0.63 3.59 -5.84
CA TYR A 66 -0.78 3.20 -5.73
C TYR A 66 -1.70 4.29 -5.20
N ALA A 67 -1.21 5.20 -4.35
CA ALA A 67 -2.00 6.30 -3.76
C ALA A 67 -1.97 7.57 -4.62
N TYR A 68 -0.81 7.85 -5.19
CA TYR A 68 -0.58 9.05 -5.97
C TYR A 68 -1.27 8.94 -7.33
N CYS A 69 -2.32 9.71 -7.52
CA CYS A 69 -3.20 9.65 -8.70
C CYS A 69 -3.19 10.95 -9.52
N PRO A 70 -2.08 11.31 -10.18
CA PRO A 70 -2.05 12.50 -11.03
C PRO A 70 -3.05 12.33 -12.18
N ASN A 71 -3.98 13.27 -12.31
CA ASN A 71 -5.08 13.23 -13.29
C ASN A 71 -6.02 12.02 -13.13
N GLY A 72 -6.16 11.49 -11.91
CA GLY A 72 -7.17 10.47 -11.58
C GLY A 72 -6.77 9.01 -11.84
N PHE A 73 -5.52 8.75 -12.20
CA PHE A 73 -4.98 7.40 -12.38
C PHE A 73 -3.79 7.17 -11.46
N ASN A 74 -3.76 6.03 -10.76
CA ASN A 74 -2.54 5.61 -10.08
C ASN A 74 -1.43 5.29 -11.09
N MET A 75 -0.21 5.16 -10.60
CA MET A 75 0.96 5.01 -11.47
C MET A 75 1.02 3.64 -12.14
N ALA A 76 0.43 2.60 -11.55
CA ALA A 76 0.26 1.31 -12.21
C ALA A 76 -0.66 1.42 -13.44
N GLU A 77 -1.79 2.14 -13.33
CA GLU A 77 -2.67 2.40 -14.47
C GLU A 77 -2.01 3.30 -15.53
N LYS A 78 -1.30 4.34 -15.09
CA LYS A 78 -0.55 5.21 -16.01
C LYS A 78 0.49 4.40 -16.79
N PHE A 79 1.22 3.51 -16.13
CA PHE A 79 2.19 2.62 -16.77
C PHE A 79 1.51 1.69 -17.77
N LEU A 80 0.38 1.06 -17.39
CA LEU A 80 -0.41 0.22 -18.30
C LEU A 80 -0.91 0.98 -19.54
N ARG A 81 -1.24 2.25 -19.43
CA ARG A 81 -1.74 3.05 -20.56
C ARG A 81 -0.61 3.53 -21.48
N PHE A 82 0.50 4.00 -20.91
CA PHE A 82 1.50 4.77 -21.66
C PHE A 82 2.83 4.03 -21.88
N SER A 83 3.11 2.98 -21.10
CA SER A 83 4.35 2.20 -21.15
C SER A 83 4.09 0.69 -21.35
N HIS A 84 2.94 0.32 -21.90
CA HIS A 84 2.58 -1.10 -22.12
C HIS A 84 3.58 -1.87 -23.01
N GLN A 85 4.34 -1.19 -23.87
CA GLN A 85 5.35 -1.83 -24.72
C GLN A 85 6.59 -2.30 -23.93
N GLU A 86 6.76 -1.83 -22.69
CA GLU A 86 7.83 -2.22 -21.78
C GLU A 86 7.45 -3.43 -20.89
N ALA A 87 6.24 -3.96 -21.10
CA ALA A 87 5.67 -5.08 -20.38
C ALA A 87 5.38 -6.26 -21.34
N ASP A 88 5.71 -7.48 -20.91
CA ASP A 88 5.25 -8.68 -21.62
C ASP A 88 3.82 -9.08 -21.24
N GLU A 89 3.28 -10.14 -21.85
CA GLU A 89 1.88 -10.54 -21.64
C GLU A 89 1.56 -10.84 -20.16
N TYR A 90 2.49 -11.44 -19.42
CA TYR A 90 2.31 -11.71 -17.98
C TYR A 90 2.26 -10.41 -17.18
N GLU A 91 3.20 -9.50 -17.46
CA GLU A 91 3.27 -8.19 -16.81
C GLU A 91 2.05 -7.33 -17.12
N LEU A 92 1.55 -7.38 -18.36
CA LEU A 92 0.34 -6.67 -18.76
C LEU A 92 -0.88 -7.18 -18.00
N GLU A 93 -1.01 -8.50 -17.82
CA GLU A 93 -2.09 -9.05 -17.02
C GLU A 93 -1.96 -8.64 -15.55
N LEU A 94 -0.76 -8.78 -14.97
CA LEU A 94 -0.53 -8.36 -13.59
C LEU A 94 -0.82 -6.86 -13.36
N LEU A 95 -0.45 -5.99 -14.32
CA LEU A 95 -0.77 -4.57 -14.29
C LEU A 95 -2.29 -4.29 -14.27
N ARG A 96 -3.11 -5.15 -14.88
CA ARG A 96 -4.59 -5.01 -14.84
C ARG A 96 -5.16 -5.25 -13.45
N TYR A 97 -4.51 -6.08 -12.64
CA TYR A 97 -4.84 -6.25 -11.23
C TYR A 97 -4.23 -5.13 -10.37
N MET A 98 -2.95 -4.79 -10.59
CA MET A 98 -2.25 -3.73 -9.85
C MET A 98 -2.93 -2.36 -9.95
N ARG A 99 -3.50 -1.99 -11.12
CA ARG A 99 -4.25 -0.72 -11.25
C ARG A 99 -5.46 -0.61 -10.34
N SER A 100 -5.98 -1.73 -9.86
CA SER A 100 -7.13 -1.82 -8.95
C SER A 100 -6.71 -2.12 -7.52
N ALA A 101 -5.41 -2.05 -7.22
CA ALA A 101 -4.92 -2.18 -5.85
C ALA A 101 -5.57 -1.11 -4.96
N HIS A 102 -5.96 -1.52 -3.76
CA HIS A 102 -6.69 -0.67 -2.84
C HIS A 102 -6.05 -0.72 -1.46
N TYR A 103 -6.06 0.43 -0.77
CA TYR A 103 -5.52 0.52 0.59
C TYR A 103 -6.59 0.12 1.60
N THR A 104 -6.28 -0.82 2.49
CA THR A 104 -7.21 -1.32 3.51
C THR A 104 -6.53 -1.43 4.87
N MET A 105 -7.34 -1.41 5.93
CA MET A 105 -6.96 -1.92 7.24
C MET A 105 -7.74 -3.19 7.54
N TYR A 106 -7.04 -4.25 7.87
CA TYR A 106 -7.64 -5.56 8.11
C TYR A 106 -7.06 -6.22 9.34
N GLN A 107 -7.90 -6.99 10.02
CA GLN A 107 -7.55 -7.78 11.19
C GLN A 107 -7.35 -9.23 10.78
N VAL A 108 -6.24 -9.83 11.20
CA VAL A 108 -5.94 -11.25 10.98
C VAL A 108 -6.89 -12.08 11.84
N GLU A 109 -7.67 -12.95 11.19
CA GLU A 109 -8.59 -13.86 11.86
C GLU A 109 -7.91 -15.19 12.18
N GLU A 110 -7.17 -15.73 11.21
CA GLU A 110 -6.41 -16.97 11.38
C GLU A 110 -5.24 -17.01 10.40
N THR A 111 -4.21 -17.81 10.73
CA THR A 111 -3.06 -18.07 9.86
C THR A 111 -2.75 -19.55 9.85
N ASN A 112 -2.32 -20.08 8.71
CA ASN A 112 -1.79 -21.44 8.65
C ASN A 112 -0.32 -21.54 9.09
N GLY A 113 0.34 -20.40 9.37
CA GLY A 113 1.72 -20.33 9.82
C GLY A 113 2.76 -20.73 8.75
N ILE A 114 2.35 -20.83 7.48
CA ILE A 114 3.20 -21.30 6.37
C ILE A 114 3.23 -20.26 5.25
N ASP A 115 2.07 -19.97 4.66
CA ASP A 115 1.97 -19.18 3.44
C ASP A 115 0.73 -18.29 3.33
N THR A 116 -0.31 -18.57 4.11
CA THR A 116 -1.63 -17.98 3.92
C THR A 116 -2.24 -17.62 5.28
N PHE A 117 -2.95 -16.50 5.30
CA PHE A 117 -3.77 -16.12 6.45
C PHE A 117 -5.08 -15.49 5.97
N ASN A 118 -6.14 -15.70 6.76
CA ASN A 118 -7.41 -15.06 6.53
C ASN A 118 -7.52 -13.79 7.37
N ALA A 119 -8.09 -12.76 6.79
CA ALA A 119 -8.27 -11.47 7.44
C ALA A 119 -9.62 -10.86 7.08
N VAL A 120 -10.10 -9.97 7.94
CA VAL A 120 -11.33 -9.23 7.73
C VAL A 120 -11.04 -7.73 7.69
N ASP A 121 -11.53 -7.05 6.66
CA ASP A 121 -11.50 -5.59 6.58
C ASP A 121 -12.22 -4.98 7.79
N LEU A 122 -11.61 -3.98 8.40
CA LEU A 122 -12.16 -3.36 9.61
C LEU A 122 -13.40 -2.50 9.34
N PHE A 123 -13.58 -1.98 8.13
CA PHE A 123 -14.60 -1.01 7.76
C PHE A 123 -15.78 -1.65 7.03
N ASN A 124 -15.55 -2.43 5.98
CA ASN A 124 -16.60 -3.02 5.13
C ASN A 124 -16.86 -4.51 5.42
N LYS A 125 -16.06 -5.13 6.30
CA LYS A 125 -16.17 -6.55 6.71
C LYS A 125 -15.97 -7.56 5.57
N VAL A 126 -15.35 -7.14 4.47
CA VAL A 126 -14.88 -8.06 3.42
C VAL A 126 -13.86 -9.02 4.02
N GLN A 127 -13.99 -10.29 3.69
CA GLN A 127 -13.03 -11.32 4.05
C GLN A 127 -12.01 -11.48 2.93
N TYR A 128 -10.74 -11.57 3.32
CA TYR A 128 -9.61 -11.78 2.43
C TYR A 128 -8.91 -13.08 2.81
N THR A 129 -8.58 -13.88 1.79
CA THR A 129 -7.56 -14.92 1.90
C THR A 129 -6.27 -14.34 1.34
N ILE A 130 -5.33 -13.99 2.21
CA ILE A 130 -4.09 -13.31 1.84
C ILE A 130 -2.95 -14.33 1.78
N ILE A 131 -2.29 -14.39 0.63
CA ILE A 131 -1.10 -15.22 0.44
C ILE A 131 0.14 -14.34 0.60
N ASP A 132 0.92 -14.64 1.63
CA ASP A 132 2.25 -14.05 1.85
C ASP A 132 3.08 -14.98 2.75
N TYR A 133 4.14 -15.54 2.19
CA TYR A 133 4.95 -16.58 2.85
C TYR A 133 5.74 -16.08 4.06
N THR A 134 6.01 -14.78 4.13
CA THR A 134 6.76 -14.18 5.23
C THR A 134 5.80 -13.67 6.30
N LEU A 135 4.72 -13.03 5.88
CA LEU A 135 3.74 -12.46 6.78
C LEU A 135 2.91 -13.54 7.47
N ALA A 136 2.49 -14.61 6.77
CA ALA A 136 1.73 -15.70 7.37
C ALA A 136 2.46 -16.36 8.56
N LYS A 137 3.80 -16.37 8.54
CA LYS A 137 4.64 -16.91 9.62
C LYS A 137 4.83 -15.96 10.81
N SER A 138 4.71 -14.65 10.56
CA SER A 138 5.02 -13.62 11.56
C SER A 138 3.77 -12.95 12.14
N THR A 139 2.65 -13.06 11.44
CA THR A 139 1.36 -12.54 11.88
C THR A 139 0.69 -13.47 12.90
N HIS A 140 -0.20 -12.92 13.72
CA HIS A 140 -1.00 -13.68 14.67
C HIS A 140 -2.44 -13.18 14.68
N GLN A 141 -3.35 -14.07 15.10
CA GLN A 141 -4.77 -13.74 15.24
C GLN A 141 -4.97 -12.49 16.11
N GLY A 142 -5.83 -11.58 15.64
CA GLY A 142 -6.10 -10.30 16.30
C GLY A 142 -5.17 -9.16 15.88
N GLN A 143 -4.06 -9.44 15.19
CA GLN A 143 -3.17 -8.40 14.69
C GLN A 143 -3.85 -7.59 13.58
N ILE A 144 -3.74 -6.26 13.66
CA ILE A 144 -4.27 -5.36 12.64
C ILE A 144 -3.12 -4.88 11.76
N LEU A 145 -3.33 -4.95 10.46
CA LEU A 145 -2.40 -4.55 9.42
C LEU A 145 -3.05 -3.49 8.53
N ALA A 146 -2.24 -2.62 7.94
CA ALA A 146 -2.68 -1.62 6.97
C ALA A 146 -1.72 -1.59 5.77
N GLY A 147 -2.26 -1.66 4.56
CA GLY A 147 -1.46 -1.74 3.34
C GLY A 147 -2.31 -1.83 2.09
N TYR A 148 -1.63 -1.80 0.93
CA TYR A 148 -2.26 -2.06 -0.35
C TYR A 148 -2.41 -3.56 -0.59
N LEU A 149 -3.61 -3.96 -0.99
CA LEU A 149 -3.89 -5.30 -1.49
C LEU A 149 -4.17 -5.26 -3.00
N ILE A 150 -3.66 -6.28 -3.68
CA ILE A 150 -4.06 -6.64 -5.04
C ILE A 150 -4.95 -7.87 -4.91
N ASP A 151 -6.19 -7.76 -5.36
CA ASP A 151 -7.14 -8.86 -5.33
C ASP A 151 -7.11 -9.62 -6.65
N PHE A 152 -7.00 -10.94 -6.56
CA PHE A 152 -7.22 -11.89 -7.64
C PHE A 152 -8.52 -12.66 -7.39
N GLU A 153 -8.92 -13.50 -8.34
CA GLU A 153 -10.06 -14.38 -8.14
C GLU A 153 -9.75 -15.41 -7.04
N GLY A 154 -10.29 -15.18 -5.84
CA GLY A 154 -10.22 -16.10 -4.70
C GLY A 154 -9.05 -15.88 -3.73
N PHE A 155 -8.14 -14.94 -3.98
CA PHE A 155 -7.07 -14.59 -3.04
C PHE A 155 -6.56 -13.16 -3.25
N SER A 156 -5.87 -12.61 -2.26
CA SER A 156 -5.22 -11.30 -2.35
C SER A 156 -3.74 -11.41 -1.98
N ILE A 157 -2.93 -10.47 -2.46
CA ILE A 157 -1.53 -10.31 -2.05
C ILE A 157 -1.25 -8.86 -1.65
N GLN A 158 -0.18 -8.65 -0.91
CA GLN A 158 0.32 -7.31 -0.61
C GLN A 158 1.20 -6.78 -1.76
N THR A 159 1.10 -5.49 -2.07
CA THR A 159 1.94 -4.84 -3.10
C THR A 159 3.40 -4.73 -2.66
N GLY A 160 3.62 -4.41 -1.38
CA GLY A 160 4.92 -4.13 -0.83
C GLY A 160 4.94 -4.43 0.66
N ARG A 161 4.89 -3.39 1.50
CA ARG A 161 4.96 -3.54 2.96
C ARG A 161 3.69 -3.06 3.63
N SER A 162 3.17 -3.89 4.54
CA SER A 162 2.12 -3.44 5.46
C SER A 162 2.68 -2.85 6.74
N ILE A 163 1.95 -1.87 7.24
CA ILE A 163 2.15 -1.26 8.54
C ILE A 163 1.43 -2.14 9.57
N ILE A 164 2.16 -2.58 10.59
CA ILE A 164 1.55 -3.21 11.76
C ILE A 164 0.96 -2.11 12.63
N MET A 165 -0.32 -2.20 12.92
CA MET A 165 -1.01 -1.18 13.71
C MET A 165 -0.64 -1.30 15.18
N ALA A 166 0.27 -0.45 15.62
CA ALA A 166 0.60 -0.28 17.03
C ALA A 166 -0.38 0.72 17.70
N PRO A 167 -0.62 0.63 19.03
CA PRO A 167 -1.49 1.55 19.75
C PRO A 167 -1.16 3.03 19.52
N GLU A 168 0.12 3.37 19.37
CA GLU A 168 0.62 4.72 19.14
C GLU A 168 0.12 5.28 17.80
N LEU A 169 0.09 4.45 16.75
CA LEU A 169 -0.45 4.84 15.44
C LEU A 169 -1.96 5.09 15.53
N LEU A 170 -2.69 4.20 16.20
CA LEU A 170 -4.15 4.32 16.40
C LEU A 170 -4.54 5.57 17.21
N GLN A 171 -3.66 6.01 18.10
CA GLN A 171 -3.86 7.21 18.92
C GLN A 171 -3.42 8.50 18.21
N SER A 172 -2.79 8.42 17.04
CA SER A 172 -2.44 9.61 16.28
C SER A 172 -3.70 10.40 15.91
N GLY A 173 -3.74 11.67 16.31
CA GLY A 173 -4.93 12.52 16.16
C GLY A 173 -5.38 12.65 14.69
N ALA A 174 -4.43 12.68 13.76
CA ALA A 174 -4.69 12.76 12.33
C ALA A 174 -5.37 11.48 11.80
N LEU A 175 -4.86 10.29 12.15
CA LEU A 175 -5.48 9.03 11.73
C LEU A 175 -6.87 8.88 12.32
N LYS A 176 -7.04 9.22 13.61
CA LYS A 176 -8.34 9.17 14.26
C LYS A 176 -9.36 10.09 13.58
N GLN A 177 -8.97 11.32 13.24
CA GLN A 177 -9.84 12.25 12.52
C GLN A 177 -10.28 11.71 11.17
N VAL A 178 -9.36 11.08 10.42
CA VAL A 178 -9.71 10.49 9.13
C VAL A 178 -10.63 9.28 9.31
N ILE A 179 -10.35 8.38 10.26
CA ILE A 179 -11.25 7.27 10.62
C ILE A 179 -12.64 7.77 11.01
N ASP A 180 -12.74 8.80 11.85
CA ASP A 180 -14.01 9.37 12.31
C ASP A 180 -14.75 10.06 11.16
N TYR A 181 -14.06 10.85 10.33
CA TYR A 181 -14.62 11.46 9.13
C TYR A 181 -15.17 10.41 8.15
N MET A 182 -14.42 9.32 7.95
CA MET A 182 -14.79 8.23 7.04
C MET A 182 -16.03 7.48 7.53
N LYS A 183 -16.13 7.21 8.84
CA LYS A 183 -17.33 6.60 9.46
C LYS A 183 -18.60 7.44 9.26
N VAL A 184 -18.47 8.77 9.28
CA VAL A 184 -19.62 9.69 9.12
C VAL A 184 -20.02 9.83 7.65
N THR A 185 -19.05 9.95 6.75
CA THR A 185 -19.29 10.36 5.36
C THR A 185 -19.65 9.19 4.44
N TYR A 186 -19.18 7.98 4.73
CA TYR A 186 -19.35 6.81 3.85
C TYR A 186 -19.87 5.57 4.60
N PRO A 187 -21.11 5.62 5.14
CA PRO A 187 -21.70 4.47 5.82
C PRO A 187 -22.03 3.37 4.79
N GLY A 188 -21.07 2.47 4.52
CA GLY A 188 -21.27 1.26 3.70
C GLY A 188 -20.52 1.17 2.38
N GLY A 189 -19.63 2.13 2.05
CA GLY A 189 -18.93 2.17 0.75
C GLY A 189 -17.45 2.56 0.84
N PHE A 190 -16.79 2.17 1.94
CA PHE A 190 -15.45 2.62 2.32
C PHE A 190 -14.37 2.44 1.23
N LEU A 191 -14.28 1.24 0.65
CA LEU A 191 -13.23 0.88 -0.33
C LEU A 191 -13.68 0.94 -1.79
N SER A 192 -14.94 1.25 -2.07
CA SER A 192 -15.38 1.42 -3.46
C SER A 192 -14.92 2.75 -4.07
N ASN A 193 -14.41 3.68 -3.25
CA ASN A 193 -13.86 4.94 -3.72
C ASN A 193 -12.32 4.98 -3.53
N PRO A 194 -11.54 4.90 -4.63
CA PRO A 194 -10.08 4.98 -4.60
C PRO A 194 -9.54 6.23 -3.88
N ASP A 195 -10.24 7.37 -3.93
CA ASP A 195 -9.80 8.61 -3.28
C ASP A 195 -9.76 8.49 -1.75
N ILE A 196 -10.69 7.71 -1.18
CA ILE A 196 -10.73 7.44 0.27
C ILE A 196 -9.56 6.54 0.65
N GLY A 197 -9.31 5.49 -0.13
CA GLY A 197 -8.16 4.60 0.05
C GLY A 197 -6.84 5.39 0.00
N ALA A 198 -6.68 6.29 -0.97
CA ALA A 198 -5.52 7.16 -1.08
C ALA A 198 -5.37 8.12 0.10
N LEU A 199 -6.48 8.70 0.61
CA LEU A 199 -6.45 9.55 1.80
C LEU A 199 -6.04 8.77 3.06
N LEU A 200 -6.58 7.57 3.25
CA LEU A 200 -6.18 6.69 4.35
C LEU A 200 -4.69 6.33 4.23
N ALA A 201 -4.23 5.93 3.04
CA ALA A 201 -2.84 5.61 2.78
C ALA A 201 -1.92 6.79 3.11
N LYS A 202 -2.27 8.01 2.68
CA LYS A 202 -1.52 9.24 2.98
C LYS A 202 -1.31 9.42 4.48
N GLN A 203 -2.39 9.34 5.26
CA GLN A 203 -2.31 9.54 6.71
C GLN A 203 -1.55 8.42 7.42
N MET A 204 -1.78 7.17 7.02
CA MET A 204 -1.11 6.02 7.60
C MET A 204 0.38 6.05 7.34
N VAL A 205 0.77 6.22 6.07
CA VAL A 205 2.17 6.26 5.66
C VAL A 205 2.87 7.47 6.27
N SER A 206 2.29 8.67 6.23
CA SER A 206 2.90 9.84 6.86
C SER A 206 3.08 9.65 8.38
N SER A 207 2.09 9.09 9.07
CA SER A 207 2.18 8.83 10.51
C SER A 207 3.24 7.78 10.84
N ALA A 208 3.32 6.70 10.07
CA ALA A 208 4.33 5.67 10.24
C ALA A 208 5.75 6.21 10.00
N LEU A 209 5.95 6.98 8.93
CA LEU A 209 7.23 7.61 8.61
C LEU A 209 7.65 8.62 9.69
N LYS A 210 6.71 9.33 10.31
CA LYS A 210 7.00 10.27 11.42
C LYS A 210 7.36 9.56 12.72
N LEU A 211 6.72 8.44 13.04
CA LEU A 211 7.05 7.64 14.23
C LEU A 211 8.39 6.92 14.11
N GLY A 212 8.81 6.57 12.89
CA GLY A 212 10.13 6.01 12.60
C GLY A 212 11.27 7.02 12.68
N LYS A 213 10.96 8.33 12.58
CA LYS A 213 11.95 9.40 12.74
C LYS A 213 12.12 9.74 14.23
N PRO A 214 13.35 9.79 14.78
CA PRO A 214 13.56 10.48 16.04
C PRO A 214 13.07 11.92 15.86
N SER A 215 12.16 12.35 16.74
CA SER A 215 11.62 13.71 16.74
C SER A 215 12.77 14.72 16.88
N ASN A 216 13.26 15.25 15.77
CA ASN A 216 14.11 16.44 15.76
C ASN A 216 13.23 17.66 16.07
N VAL A 217 12.83 17.77 17.34
CA VAL A 217 12.30 18.98 17.93
C VAL A 217 13.41 19.56 18.82
N ALA A 218 14.01 20.64 18.31
CA ALA A 218 14.90 21.61 18.95
C ALA A 218 16.22 21.09 19.57
N ARG A 219 17.34 21.40 18.90
CA ARG A 219 18.52 21.87 19.65
C ARG A 219 18.16 23.23 20.23
N VAL A 220 17.85 23.26 21.53
CA VAL A 220 18.03 24.46 22.34
C VAL A 220 19.50 24.48 22.72
N GLU A 221 20.26 25.40 22.15
CA GLU A 221 21.61 25.71 22.61
C GLU A 221 21.50 26.47 23.93
N PHE A 222 22.32 26.07 24.92
CA PHE A 222 22.64 26.89 26.10
C PHE A 222 23.87 27.74 25.78
#